data_AF-A0A0A8EAZ7-F1
#
_entry.id   AF-A0A0A8EAZ7-F1
#
_cell.length_a   1.000
_cell.length_b   1.000
_cell.length_c   1.000
_cell.angle_alpha   90.00
_cell.angle_beta   90.00
_cell.angle_gamma   90.00
#
_symmetry.space_group_name_H-M   'P 1'
#
loop_
_entity.id
_entity.type
_entity.pdbx_description
1 polymer ?
#
loop_
_entity_poly.entity_id
_entity_poly.type
_entity_poly.pdbx_seq_one_letter_code
_entity_poly.pdbx_strand_id
1 'polypeptide(L)'
;MPPRERRPPAPSPTEVDPLRSLRKGRSDRTRGLARRGVPALLSAATLVIGGMIAASPSSAAPAAPTTHASLTASAARAHVHTHRLCAHPSEPGYMACNAVARTDVKQQLSLRPHAAPSGYGPSDLQSAYNLPQSGGSGQTVAIIDANDDPNAEQDLATYRSQYGLPECTTANGCFQKVDQNGGSNYPAPDSGWAGEISLDVDMVSAACPQCHILLVEANSASMDDLGTAVNRAVAMGAKFVSNSYGGPEDSTDPTSDEQYFNHPGVAITVSSGDSGYGVEYPAASQYVTAVGGTSLRQDSSARGWSETVWGSSAGGEGAGSGCSQYDNKPAWQQDSGCANRTVADVASVADPATGLAVYDTYQASGWNVYGGTSASAPFIAGVYALAGAPAASDTPASYPYTHASALNDVTNGANGSCSPSYLCTAGDGYDGPTGLGTPNGTAAFTK
;
A
#
# COMPACT_ATOMS: atom_id res chain seq x y z
N MET A 1 14.67 16.30 -77.69
CA MET A 1 14.18 15.30 -76.71
C MET A 1 13.67 16.04 -75.48
N PRO A 2 12.36 16.20 -75.30
CA PRO A 2 11.75 16.52 -74.02
C PRO A 2 11.21 15.24 -73.32
N PRO A 3 11.10 15.22 -71.98
CA PRO A 3 10.76 14.00 -71.24
C PRO A 3 9.26 13.68 -71.24
N ARG A 4 8.95 12.37 -71.26
CA ARG A 4 7.60 11.79 -71.18
C ARG A 4 7.03 11.89 -69.77
N GLU A 5 5.87 12.51 -69.63
CA GLU A 5 4.97 12.35 -68.48
C GLU A 5 4.33 10.95 -68.49
N ARG A 6 4.30 10.28 -67.33
CA ARG A 6 3.62 8.98 -67.13
C ARG A 6 2.24 9.23 -66.52
N ARG A 7 1.20 8.67 -67.16
CA ARG A 7 -0.17 8.59 -66.63
C ARG A 7 -0.27 7.62 -65.43
N PRO A 8 -1.16 7.88 -64.45
CA PRO A 8 -1.49 6.93 -63.40
C PRO A 8 -2.42 5.78 -63.89
N PRO A 9 -2.39 4.61 -63.23
CA PRO A 9 -3.17 3.44 -63.63
C PRO A 9 -4.64 3.50 -63.20
N ALA A 10 -5.49 2.79 -63.94
CA ALA A 10 -6.93 2.67 -63.76
C ALA A 10 -7.34 1.73 -62.60
N PRO A 11 -8.52 1.92 -61.97
CA PRO A 11 -9.02 1.03 -60.93
C PRO A 11 -9.73 -0.21 -61.51
N SER A 12 -9.54 -1.37 -60.86
CA SER A 12 -10.25 -2.63 -61.14
C SER A 12 -11.48 -2.81 -60.24
N PRO A 13 -12.49 -3.60 -60.67
CA PRO A 13 -13.89 -3.41 -60.29
C PRO A 13 -14.35 -4.25 -59.10
N THR A 14 -15.37 -3.71 -58.43
CA THR A 14 -16.30 -4.34 -57.49
C THR A 14 -17.26 -5.32 -58.18
N GLU A 15 -17.51 -6.48 -57.59
CA GLU A 15 -18.75 -7.28 -57.79
C GLU A 15 -18.95 -8.22 -56.57
N VAL A 16 -19.85 -7.91 -55.62
CA VAL A 16 -21.28 -8.26 -55.51
C VAL A 16 -21.55 -9.67 -54.95
N ASP A 17 -22.14 -9.64 -53.76
CA ASP A 17 -22.81 -10.70 -52.98
C ASP A 17 -24.14 -11.13 -53.63
N PRO A 18 -24.55 -12.42 -53.51
CA PRO A 18 -25.96 -12.65 -53.20
C PRO A 18 -26.20 -13.78 -52.18
N LEU A 19 -26.72 -13.38 -51.02
CA LEU A 19 -28.02 -13.72 -50.42
C LEU A 19 -28.56 -15.17 -50.46
N ARG A 20 -28.94 -15.60 -49.24
CA ARG A 20 -30.26 -16.11 -48.79
C ARG A 20 -30.46 -17.63 -48.52
N SER A 21 -30.65 -17.87 -47.22
CA SER A 21 -31.91 -18.34 -46.59
C SER A 21 -32.04 -19.81 -46.17
N LEU A 22 -32.55 -19.95 -44.93
CA LEU A 22 -33.46 -20.96 -44.34
C LEU A 22 -32.79 -21.71 -43.16
N ARG A 23 -33.41 -22.05 -42.02
CA ARG A 23 -34.64 -21.67 -41.30
C ARG A 23 -34.62 -22.51 -40.00
N LYS A 24 -35.12 -21.96 -38.88
CA LYS A 24 -35.85 -22.61 -37.77
C LYS A 24 -35.22 -23.78 -36.96
N GLY A 25 -35.20 -23.58 -35.64
CA GLY A 25 -35.30 -24.64 -34.63
C GLY A 25 -35.57 -24.07 -33.23
N ARG A 26 -36.85 -23.99 -32.84
CA ARG A 26 -37.35 -23.60 -31.52
C ARG A 26 -37.53 -24.86 -30.68
N SER A 27 -37.16 -24.86 -29.39
CA SER A 27 -37.79 -25.77 -28.41
C SER A 27 -37.81 -25.12 -27.03
N ASP A 28 -39.03 -24.78 -26.60
CA ASP A 28 -39.41 -24.69 -25.20
C ASP A 28 -39.22 -26.05 -24.50
N ARG A 29 -38.89 -26.04 -23.21
CA ARG A 29 -39.51 -26.95 -22.24
C ARG A 29 -39.49 -26.36 -20.83
N THR A 30 -40.70 -26.29 -20.30
CA THR A 30 -41.06 -25.91 -18.94
C THR A 30 -41.14 -27.14 -18.02
N ARG A 31 -41.14 -26.84 -16.71
CA ARG A 31 -41.74 -27.57 -15.57
C ARG A 31 -40.82 -28.41 -14.67
N GLY A 32 -40.90 -28.09 -13.37
CA GLY A 32 -40.56 -29.00 -12.27
C GLY A 32 -40.60 -28.32 -10.89
N LEU A 33 -41.78 -28.00 -10.37
CA LEU A 33 -41.98 -27.76 -8.92
C LEU A 33 -41.78 -29.06 -8.14
N ALA A 34 -41.09 -29.01 -6.99
CA ALA A 34 -41.39 -29.90 -5.86
C ALA A 34 -40.97 -29.27 -4.52
N ARG A 35 -41.99 -29.05 -3.67
CA ARG A 35 -41.91 -28.74 -2.23
C ARG A 35 -41.40 -29.95 -1.43
N ARG A 36 -40.75 -29.67 -0.29
CA ARG A 36 -40.76 -30.35 1.04
C ARG A 36 -39.66 -29.65 1.86
N GLY A 37 -39.76 -29.29 3.13
CA GLY A 37 -40.60 -29.67 4.27
C GLY A 37 -39.70 -29.53 5.52
N VAL A 38 -40.08 -28.65 6.43
CA VAL A 38 -39.51 -28.28 7.77
C VAL A 38 -39.44 -29.56 8.68
N PRO A 39 -38.54 -29.74 9.69
CA PRO A 39 -38.57 -28.91 10.90
C PRO A 39 -37.30 -28.61 11.72
N ALA A 40 -37.49 -27.56 12.52
CA ALA A 40 -36.70 -27.09 13.65
C ALA A 40 -36.62 -28.11 14.79
N LEU A 41 -35.56 -28.01 15.60
CA LEU A 41 -35.50 -28.55 16.96
C LEU A 41 -35.09 -27.44 17.93
N LEU A 42 -36.05 -27.06 18.77
CA LEU A 42 -35.82 -26.39 20.05
C LEU A 42 -35.21 -27.41 21.03
N SER A 43 -34.36 -26.94 21.93
CA SER A 43 -34.32 -27.46 23.31
C SER A 43 -33.93 -26.33 24.26
N ALA A 44 -34.83 -26.09 25.20
CA ALA A 44 -34.70 -25.15 26.30
C ALA A 44 -34.80 -25.92 27.63
N ALA A 45 -34.23 -25.30 28.68
CA ALA A 45 -34.52 -25.49 30.11
C ALA A 45 -33.96 -26.78 30.76
N THR A 46 -33.50 -26.85 32.01
CA THR A 46 -33.31 -25.96 33.18
C THR A 46 -32.76 -26.86 34.29
N LEU A 47 -31.90 -26.37 35.21
CA LEU A 47 -32.11 -26.65 36.65
C LEU A 47 -31.27 -25.72 37.53
N VAL A 48 -31.97 -24.91 38.32
CA VAL A 48 -31.48 -24.22 39.53
C VAL A 48 -31.86 -25.10 40.71
N ILE A 49 -30.89 -25.47 41.57
CA ILE A 49 -31.15 -25.74 42.99
C ILE A 49 -29.95 -25.22 43.79
N GLY A 50 -30.24 -24.30 44.70
CA GLY A 50 -29.30 -23.80 45.70
C GLY A 50 -29.20 -24.69 46.94
N GLY A 51 -28.14 -24.50 47.71
CA GLY A 51 -27.95 -25.11 49.03
C GLY A 51 -26.74 -24.48 49.73
N MET A 52 -27.00 -23.85 50.87
CA MET A 52 -26.08 -23.07 51.70
C MET A 52 -25.11 -23.92 52.56
N ILE A 53 -24.23 -23.21 53.31
CA ILE A 53 -23.42 -23.59 54.50
C ILE A 53 -21.93 -23.82 54.13
N ALA A 54 -20.89 -23.24 54.76
CA ALA A 54 -20.70 -22.45 55.98
C ALA A 54 -19.55 -21.45 55.79
N ALA A 55 -19.61 -20.34 56.53
CA ALA A 55 -18.54 -19.36 56.69
C ALA A 55 -17.49 -19.81 57.72
N SER A 56 -16.22 -19.55 57.42
CA SER A 56 -15.11 -19.45 58.39
C SER A 56 -14.43 -18.09 58.19
N PRO A 57 -14.04 -17.38 59.26
CA PRO A 57 -13.51 -16.02 59.15
C PRO A 57 -12.02 -16.08 58.78
N SER A 58 -11.66 -15.59 57.59
CA SER A 58 -10.27 -15.21 57.31
C SER A 58 -10.09 -13.74 57.66
N SER A 59 -9.22 -13.51 58.64
CA SER A 59 -8.81 -12.21 59.17
C SER A 59 -8.47 -11.22 58.06
N ALA A 60 -9.12 -10.06 58.09
CA ALA A 60 -8.78 -8.91 57.25
C ALA A 60 -7.40 -8.37 57.63
N ALA A 61 -6.45 -8.43 56.69
CA ALA A 61 -5.25 -7.61 56.71
C ALA A 61 -5.58 -6.22 56.10
N PRO A 62 -5.00 -5.12 56.63
CA PRO A 62 -5.34 -3.79 56.16
C PRO A 62 -4.88 -3.59 54.71
N ALA A 63 -5.78 -3.02 53.90
CA ALA A 63 -5.51 -2.62 52.54
C ALA A 63 -4.34 -1.62 52.51
N ALA A 64 -3.21 -2.04 51.93
CA ALA A 64 -2.18 -1.12 51.48
C ALA A 64 -2.74 -0.35 50.27
N PRO A 65 -2.42 0.95 50.12
CA PRO A 65 -2.86 1.72 48.97
C PRO A 65 -2.27 1.09 47.71
N THR A 66 -3.13 0.59 46.82
CA THR A 66 -2.75 0.20 45.47
C THR A 66 -2.37 1.48 44.75
N THR A 67 -1.08 1.80 44.79
CA THR A 67 -0.47 2.66 43.77
C THR A 67 -0.77 2.00 42.44
N HIS A 68 -1.60 2.65 41.61
CA HIS A 68 -1.64 2.39 40.18
C HIS A 68 -0.23 2.69 39.65
N ALA A 69 0.63 1.68 39.69
CA ALA A 69 1.86 1.71 38.93
C ALA A 69 1.43 1.70 37.46
N SER A 70 1.47 2.87 36.84
CA SER A 70 1.49 3.00 35.39
C SER A 70 2.46 1.96 34.86
N LEU A 71 1.96 0.99 34.10
CA LEU A 71 2.79 0.07 33.35
C LEU A 71 3.40 0.88 32.20
N THR A 72 4.42 1.67 32.49
CA THR A 72 5.42 2.09 31.51
C THR A 72 6.28 0.88 31.19
N ALA A 73 5.68 -0.14 30.58
CA ALA A 73 6.45 -1.18 29.91
C ALA A 73 6.85 -0.62 28.55
N SER A 74 7.93 0.16 28.53
CA SER A 74 8.73 0.31 27.32
C SER A 74 9.25 -1.08 27.00
N ALA A 75 8.50 -1.81 26.16
CA ALA A 75 9.02 -3.01 25.52
C ALA A 75 10.18 -2.51 24.66
N ALA A 76 11.40 -2.65 25.17
CA ALA A 76 12.61 -2.40 24.41
C ALA A 76 12.44 -3.14 23.07
N ARG A 77 12.42 -2.38 21.97
CA ARG A 77 12.31 -2.97 20.63
C ARG A 77 13.42 -3.99 20.49
N ALA A 78 13.06 -5.22 20.14
CA ALA A 78 14.04 -6.18 19.69
C ALA A 78 14.75 -5.53 18.50
N HIS A 79 16.03 -5.21 18.65
CA HIS A 79 16.83 -4.72 17.55
C HIS A 79 16.95 -5.87 16.55
N VAL A 80 16.34 -5.69 15.39
CA VAL A 80 16.40 -6.67 14.31
C VAL A 80 17.55 -6.33 13.39
N HIS A 81 18.03 -7.32 12.65
CA HIS A 81 19.07 -7.07 11.64
C HIS A 81 18.39 -6.84 10.29
N THR A 82 18.69 -5.69 9.69
CA THR A 82 18.09 -5.21 8.43
C THR A 82 19.17 -4.75 7.45
N HIS A 83 18.78 -4.60 6.19
CA HIS A 83 19.51 -3.84 5.18
C HIS A 83 18.51 -3.21 4.21
N ARG A 84 18.88 -2.09 3.59
CA ARG A 84 18.13 -1.51 2.47
C ARG A 84 18.32 -2.36 1.22
N LEU A 85 17.26 -2.52 0.43
CA LEU A 85 17.35 -3.25 -0.84
C LEU A 85 18.04 -2.42 -1.92
N CYS A 86 17.68 -1.15 -2.05
CA CYS A 86 18.30 -0.25 -3.02
C CYS A 86 19.52 0.47 -2.47
N ALA A 87 20.48 0.73 -3.37
CA ALA A 87 21.59 1.61 -3.07
C ALA A 87 21.08 3.04 -2.82
N HIS A 88 21.76 3.77 -1.92
CA HIS A 88 21.47 5.19 -1.73
C HIS A 88 21.67 5.97 -3.03
N PRO A 89 20.90 7.07 -3.24
CA PRO A 89 21.09 7.92 -4.40
C PRO A 89 22.54 8.41 -4.49
N SER A 90 23.16 8.22 -5.65
CA SER A 90 24.56 8.59 -5.88
C SER A 90 24.74 10.04 -6.31
N GLU A 91 23.68 10.70 -6.78
CA GLU A 91 23.69 12.07 -7.28
C GLU A 91 22.30 12.73 -7.17
N PRO A 92 22.20 14.08 -7.22
CA PRO A 92 20.92 14.78 -7.21
C PRO A 92 19.99 14.34 -8.35
N GLY A 93 18.69 14.33 -8.10
CA GLY A 93 17.67 13.91 -9.06
C GLY A 93 17.53 12.39 -9.23
N TYR A 94 18.32 11.58 -8.51
CA TYR A 94 18.12 10.13 -8.42
C TYR A 94 17.44 9.75 -7.11
N MET A 95 16.64 8.69 -7.19
CA MET A 95 15.86 8.14 -6.08
C MET A 95 16.43 6.78 -5.66
N ALA A 96 16.10 6.37 -4.44
CA ALA A 96 16.29 5.01 -3.97
C ALA A 96 14.96 4.48 -3.45
N CYS A 97 14.74 3.19 -3.63
CA CYS A 97 13.60 2.54 -3.05
C CYS A 97 13.72 2.46 -1.51
N ASN A 98 12.57 2.49 -0.82
CA ASN A 98 12.46 2.49 0.63
C ASN A 98 12.14 1.08 1.18
N ALA A 99 12.47 0.01 0.47
CA ALA A 99 12.33 -1.34 1.01
C ALA A 99 13.49 -1.69 1.95
N VAL A 100 13.13 -2.21 3.13
CA VAL A 100 14.08 -2.67 4.16
C VAL A 100 13.86 -4.15 4.44
N ALA A 101 14.87 -4.96 4.18
CA ALA A 101 14.80 -6.41 4.32
C ALA A 101 15.50 -6.92 5.58
N ARG A 102 14.82 -7.82 6.30
CA ARG A 102 15.37 -8.55 7.44
C ARG A 102 16.45 -9.53 6.99
N THR A 103 17.57 -9.55 7.69
CA THR A 103 18.72 -10.44 7.40
C THR A 103 18.90 -11.57 8.40
N ASP A 104 18.18 -11.51 9.53
CA ASP A 104 18.14 -12.52 10.59
C ASP A 104 16.97 -13.52 10.44
N VAL A 105 16.12 -13.33 9.42
CA VAL A 105 15.06 -14.28 9.06
C VAL A 105 15.56 -15.21 7.95
N LYS A 106 15.43 -16.52 8.17
CA LYS A 106 15.83 -17.51 7.17
C LYS A 106 14.81 -17.53 6.02
N GLN A 107 15.27 -17.18 4.82
CA GLN A 107 14.50 -17.28 3.59
C GLN A 107 14.04 -18.73 3.30
N GLN A 108 12.84 -18.87 2.73
CA GLN A 108 12.26 -20.17 2.41
C GLN A 108 11.62 -20.18 1.02
N LEU A 109 12.21 -20.93 0.09
CA LEU A 109 11.66 -21.10 -1.26
C LEU A 109 10.27 -21.75 -1.25
N SER A 110 10.01 -22.65 -0.29
CA SER A 110 8.72 -23.29 -0.14
C SER A 110 8.40 -23.52 1.33
N LEU A 111 7.11 -23.52 1.63
CA LEU A 111 6.58 -23.77 2.97
C LEU A 111 6.01 -25.18 3.07
N ARG A 112 5.95 -25.71 4.29
CA ARG A 112 5.17 -26.92 4.55
C ARG A 112 3.68 -26.60 4.35
N PRO A 113 2.85 -27.57 3.95
CA PRO A 113 1.41 -27.36 3.83
C PRO A 113 0.83 -26.74 5.11
N HIS A 114 0.04 -25.67 4.97
CA HIS A 114 -0.59 -24.91 6.06
C HIS A 114 0.37 -24.13 6.98
N ALA A 115 1.67 -24.07 6.69
CA ALA A 115 2.55 -23.13 7.37
C ALA A 115 2.32 -21.72 6.80
N ALA A 116 2.28 -20.72 7.68
CA ALA A 116 2.33 -19.32 7.29
C ALA A 116 3.80 -18.90 7.09
N PRO A 117 4.09 -18.02 6.12
CA PRO A 117 5.38 -17.34 6.06
C PRO A 117 5.66 -16.55 7.35
N SER A 118 6.92 -16.15 7.54
CA SER A 118 7.23 -15.16 8.59
C SER A 118 6.74 -13.78 8.16
N GLY A 119 6.32 -12.95 9.11
CA GLY A 119 5.75 -11.62 8.85
C GLY A 119 4.24 -11.62 8.71
N TYR A 120 3.63 -10.43 8.67
CA TYR A 120 2.18 -10.28 8.47
C TYR A 120 1.79 -10.52 7.02
N GLY A 121 0.64 -11.17 6.83
CA GLY A 121 0.02 -11.39 5.52
C GLY A 121 -1.28 -10.60 5.32
N PRO A 122 -1.98 -10.80 4.19
CA PRO A 122 -3.20 -10.08 3.83
C PRO A 122 -4.28 -10.06 4.91
N SER A 123 -4.57 -11.21 5.54
CA SER A 123 -5.61 -11.30 6.57
C SER A 123 -5.26 -10.51 7.83
N ASP A 124 -3.98 -10.44 8.17
CA ASP A 124 -3.50 -9.65 9.31
C ASP A 124 -3.71 -8.16 9.03
N LEU A 125 -3.30 -7.68 7.85
CA LEU A 125 -3.43 -6.28 7.46
C LEU A 125 -4.89 -5.84 7.29
N GLN A 126 -5.73 -6.68 6.67
CA GLN A 126 -7.16 -6.42 6.54
C GLN A 126 -7.84 -6.33 7.90
N SER A 127 -7.46 -7.20 8.85
CA SER A 127 -7.95 -7.13 10.23
C SER A 127 -7.43 -5.90 10.95
N ALA A 128 -6.14 -5.59 10.82
CA ALA A 128 -5.50 -4.47 11.51
C ALA A 128 -6.13 -3.13 11.11
N TYR A 129 -6.42 -2.96 9.83
CA TYR A 129 -6.92 -1.71 9.28
C TYR A 129 -8.42 -1.70 9.00
N ASN A 130 -9.14 -2.71 9.50
CA ASN A 130 -10.60 -2.84 9.36
C ASN A 130 -11.07 -2.70 7.89
N LEU A 131 -10.31 -3.30 6.97
CA LEU A 131 -10.58 -3.18 5.54
C LEU A 131 -11.71 -4.14 5.12
N PRO A 132 -12.55 -3.73 4.16
CA PRO A 132 -13.55 -4.63 3.60
C PRO A 132 -12.87 -5.78 2.85
N GLN A 133 -13.40 -7.00 3.00
CA GLN A 133 -12.88 -8.20 2.30
C GLN A 133 -13.24 -8.23 0.80
N SER A 134 -14.04 -7.28 0.32
CA SER A 134 -14.50 -7.16 -1.06
C SER A 134 -14.57 -5.70 -1.47
N GLY A 135 -14.30 -5.40 -2.72
CA GLY A 135 -14.21 -4.03 -3.23
C GLY A 135 -13.06 -3.91 -4.22
N GLY A 136 -12.97 -2.78 -4.93
CA GLY A 136 -11.89 -2.52 -5.88
C GLY A 136 -11.92 -3.34 -7.17
N SER A 137 -12.90 -4.22 -7.38
CA SER A 137 -13.07 -4.92 -8.66
C SER A 137 -13.20 -3.94 -9.82
N GLY A 138 -12.39 -4.14 -10.85
CA GLY A 138 -12.32 -3.27 -12.03
C GLY A 138 -11.51 -1.98 -11.84
N GLN A 139 -10.94 -1.75 -10.65
CA GLN A 139 -9.94 -0.71 -10.42
C GLN A 139 -8.55 -1.24 -10.77
N THR A 140 -7.70 -0.36 -11.30
CA THR A 140 -6.27 -0.65 -11.54
C THR A 140 -5.43 0.20 -10.62
N VAL A 141 -4.60 -0.46 -9.82
CA VAL A 141 -3.53 0.19 -9.05
C VAL A 141 -2.24 0.06 -9.84
N ALA A 142 -1.62 1.20 -10.15
CA ALA A 142 -0.33 1.23 -10.79
C ALA A 142 0.79 1.29 -9.75
N ILE A 143 1.88 0.59 -10.00
CA ILE A 143 3.13 0.61 -9.24
C ILE A 143 4.20 1.18 -10.16
N ILE A 144 4.94 2.17 -9.68
CA ILE A 144 6.02 2.83 -10.40
C ILE A 144 7.34 2.47 -9.72
N ASP A 145 8.20 1.75 -10.43
CA ASP A 145 9.52 1.38 -9.95
C ASP A 145 10.57 1.53 -11.06
N ALA A 146 11.84 1.64 -10.68
CA ALA A 146 12.94 1.68 -11.64
C ALA A 146 13.49 0.29 -11.90
N ASN A 147 14.07 0.09 -13.09
CA ASN A 147 14.67 -1.17 -13.52
C ASN A 147 13.64 -2.32 -13.60
N ASP A 148 14.12 -3.51 -13.95
CA ASP A 148 13.28 -4.66 -14.27
C ASP A 148 13.27 -5.69 -13.12
N ASP A 149 12.08 -6.17 -12.75
CA ASP A 149 11.87 -7.45 -12.07
C ASP A 149 11.38 -8.54 -13.05
N PRO A 150 12.27 -9.40 -13.55
CA PRO A 150 11.89 -10.47 -14.47
C PRO A 150 10.90 -11.49 -13.88
N ASN A 151 10.80 -11.60 -12.55
CA ASN A 151 10.05 -12.65 -11.87
C ASN A 151 8.70 -12.17 -11.29
N ALA A 152 8.39 -10.87 -11.37
CA ALA A 152 7.22 -10.24 -10.73
C ALA A 152 5.91 -11.04 -10.85
N GLU A 153 5.52 -11.47 -12.06
CA GLU A 153 4.27 -12.23 -12.25
C GLU A 153 4.31 -13.63 -11.60
N GLN A 154 5.46 -14.30 -11.65
CA GLN A 154 5.63 -15.64 -11.08
C GLN A 154 5.62 -15.59 -9.55
N ASP A 155 6.28 -14.58 -8.98
CA ASP A 155 6.37 -14.41 -7.53
C ASP A 155 5.02 -13.96 -6.96
N LEU A 156 4.33 -13.03 -7.63
CA LEU A 156 2.95 -12.64 -7.32
C LEU A 156 1.99 -13.83 -7.32
N ALA A 157 2.13 -14.75 -8.29
CA ALA A 157 1.30 -15.96 -8.35
C ALA A 157 1.52 -16.87 -7.12
N THR A 158 2.77 -16.97 -6.65
CA THR A 158 3.11 -17.76 -5.46
C THR A 158 2.55 -17.12 -4.19
N TYR A 159 2.72 -15.80 -4.04
CA TYR A 159 2.16 -15.05 -2.92
C TYR A 159 0.64 -15.20 -2.83
N ARG A 160 -0.06 -14.93 -3.94
CA ARG A 160 -1.53 -14.95 -3.98
C ARG A 160 -2.07 -16.36 -3.75
N SER A 161 -1.40 -17.39 -4.27
CA SER A 161 -1.77 -18.80 -4.02
C SER A 161 -1.62 -19.17 -2.54
N GLN A 162 -0.51 -18.79 -1.89
CA GLN A 162 -0.28 -19.06 -0.47
C GLN A 162 -1.37 -18.47 0.44
N TYR A 163 -1.85 -17.27 0.09
CA TYR A 163 -2.88 -16.56 0.87
C TYR A 163 -4.30 -16.79 0.37
N GLY A 164 -4.50 -17.68 -0.62
CA GLY A 164 -5.83 -17.97 -1.17
C GLY A 164 -6.51 -16.78 -1.85
N LEU A 165 -5.72 -15.84 -2.37
CA LEU A 165 -6.21 -14.70 -3.14
C LEU A 165 -6.49 -15.11 -4.60
N PRO A 166 -7.42 -14.45 -5.32
CA PRO A 166 -7.69 -14.73 -6.73
C PRO A 166 -6.42 -14.66 -7.58
N GLU A 167 -6.25 -15.46 -8.62
CA GLU A 167 -5.06 -15.34 -9.50
C GLU A 167 -4.99 -13.96 -10.16
N CYS A 168 -3.80 -13.37 -10.23
CA CYS A 168 -3.57 -12.12 -10.94
C CYS A 168 -2.44 -12.30 -11.95
N THR A 169 -2.80 -12.43 -13.23
CA THR A 169 -1.85 -12.80 -14.30
C THR A 169 -2.06 -11.92 -15.53
N THR A 170 -1.06 -11.89 -16.40
CA THR A 170 -1.15 -11.30 -17.73
C THR A 170 -2.22 -12.03 -18.55
N ALA A 171 -2.32 -13.36 -18.40
CA ALA A 171 -3.27 -14.19 -19.15
C ALA A 171 -4.75 -13.90 -18.81
N ASN A 172 -5.05 -13.59 -17.55
CA ASN A 172 -6.41 -13.24 -17.11
C ASN A 172 -6.68 -11.72 -17.11
N GLY A 173 -5.68 -10.91 -17.47
CA GLY A 173 -5.78 -9.45 -17.57
C GLY A 173 -5.77 -8.71 -16.22
N CYS A 174 -5.52 -9.39 -15.12
CA CYS A 174 -5.41 -8.77 -13.80
C CYS A 174 -4.04 -8.11 -13.60
N PHE A 175 -2.96 -8.75 -14.07
CA PHE A 175 -1.61 -8.18 -14.00
C PHE A 175 -1.20 -7.66 -15.38
N GLN A 176 -0.61 -6.49 -15.42
CA GLN A 176 0.03 -5.96 -16.61
C GLN A 176 1.37 -5.35 -16.23
N LYS A 177 2.41 -5.68 -16.99
CA LYS A 177 3.74 -5.10 -16.86
C LYS A 177 4.10 -4.37 -18.14
N VAL A 178 4.63 -3.15 -18.01
CA VAL A 178 5.08 -2.32 -19.13
C VAL A 178 6.34 -1.52 -18.78
N ASP A 179 7.11 -1.12 -19.78
CA ASP A 179 8.14 -0.08 -19.60
C ASP A 179 7.50 1.33 -19.45
N GLN A 180 8.27 2.36 -19.07
CA GLN A 180 7.78 3.75 -18.97
C GLN A 180 7.20 4.30 -20.28
N ASN A 181 7.47 3.65 -21.40
CA ASN A 181 6.93 3.96 -22.72
C ASN A 181 5.70 3.11 -23.08
N GLY A 182 5.15 2.36 -22.13
CA GLY A 182 3.96 1.49 -22.27
C GLY A 182 4.19 0.29 -23.18
N GLY A 183 5.44 -0.02 -23.50
CA GLY A 183 5.87 -1.16 -24.29
C GLY A 183 6.31 -2.33 -23.41
N SER A 184 6.98 -3.29 -24.04
CA SER A 184 7.57 -4.47 -23.38
C SER A 184 9.09 -4.51 -23.55
N ASN A 185 9.73 -3.35 -23.79
CA ASN A 185 11.18 -3.24 -23.88
C ASN A 185 11.69 -2.85 -22.48
N TYR A 186 11.59 -3.79 -21.56
CA TYR A 186 11.91 -3.55 -20.16
C TYR A 186 13.37 -3.11 -19.97
N PRO A 187 13.64 -2.28 -18.95
CA PRO A 187 14.99 -1.87 -18.59
C PRO A 187 15.87 -3.04 -18.15
N ALA A 188 17.13 -2.74 -17.80
CA ALA A 188 18.01 -3.77 -17.26
C ALA A 188 17.47 -4.25 -15.90
N PRO A 189 17.52 -5.56 -15.61
CA PRO A 189 17.16 -6.06 -14.29
C PRO A 189 18.09 -5.54 -13.20
N ASP A 190 17.53 -5.21 -12.03
CA ASP A 190 18.28 -4.82 -10.84
C ASP A 190 17.77 -5.58 -9.61
N SER A 191 18.69 -6.14 -8.83
CA SER A 191 18.32 -6.98 -7.68
C SER A 191 17.65 -6.19 -6.55
N GLY A 192 18.04 -4.94 -6.31
CA GLY A 192 17.44 -4.14 -5.23
C GLY A 192 16.02 -3.73 -5.58
N TRP A 193 15.84 -3.21 -6.79
CA TRP A 193 14.53 -2.83 -7.30
C TRP A 193 13.59 -4.02 -7.52
N ALA A 194 14.08 -5.19 -7.90
CA ALA A 194 13.22 -6.37 -8.02
C ALA A 194 12.58 -6.77 -6.68
N GLY A 195 13.34 -6.68 -5.58
CA GLY A 195 12.78 -6.92 -4.25
C GLY A 195 11.79 -5.83 -3.80
N GLU A 196 11.95 -4.59 -4.25
CA GLU A 196 10.95 -3.52 -4.07
C GLU A 196 9.67 -3.81 -4.87
N ILE A 197 9.80 -4.12 -6.15
CA ILE A 197 8.66 -4.46 -7.01
C ILE A 197 7.86 -5.62 -6.40
N SER A 198 8.53 -6.66 -5.90
CA SER A 198 7.89 -7.78 -5.21
C SER A 198 7.14 -7.34 -3.94
N LEU A 199 7.72 -6.43 -3.13
CA LEU A 199 7.02 -5.85 -1.97
C LEU A 199 5.76 -5.10 -2.39
N ASP A 200 5.88 -4.25 -3.41
CA ASP A 200 4.80 -3.39 -3.87
C ASP A 200 3.61 -4.18 -4.43
N VAL A 201 3.86 -5.18 -5.28
CA VAL A 201 2.78 -6.03 -5.85
C VAL A 201 2.09 -6.88 -4.79
N ASP A 202 2.84 -7.35 -3.79
CA ASP A 202 2.31 -8.10 -2.65
C ASP A 202 1.44 -7.20 -1.75
N MET A 203 1.85 -5.95 -1.53
CA MET A 203 1.09 -4.99 -0.71
C MET A 203 -0.18 -4.50 -1.38
N VAL A 204 -0.17 -4.26 -2.69
CA VAL A 204 -1.42 -4.02 -3.44
C VAL A 204 -2.34 -5.24 -3.34
N SER A 205 -1.80 -6.45 -3.46
CA SER A 205 -2.57 -7.69 -3.33
C SER A 205 -3.19 -7.86 -1.93
N ALA A 206 -2.46 -7.47 -0.89
CA ALA A 206 -2.93 -7.54 0.50
C ALA A 206 -4.06 -6.55 0.78
N ALA A 207 -3.91 -5.31 0.31
CA ALA A 207 -4.89 -4.25 0.47
C ALA A 207 -6.14 -4.49 -0.39
N CYS A 208 -5.96 -4.69 -1.70
CA CYS A 208 -7.05 -4.81 -2.66
C CYS A 208 -6.95 -6.10 -3.51
N PRO A 209 -7.37 -7.26 -2.97
CA PRO A 209 -7.26 -8.53 -3.69
C PRO A 209 -8.02 -8.61 -5.02
N GLN A 210 -9.01 -7.75 -5.27
CA GLN A 210 -9.79 -7.74 -6.52
C GLN A 210 -9.37 -6.64 -7.50
N CYS A 211 -8.40 -5.80 -7.12
CA CYS A 211 -7.84 -4.81 -8.04
C CYS A 211 -6.97 -5.48 -9.10
N HIS A 212 -6.89 -4.87 -10.27
CA HIS A 212 -5.85 -5.14 -11.24
C HIS A 212 -4.57 -4.39 -10.84
N ILE A 213 -3.43 -4.92 -11.24
CA ILE A 213 -2.11 -4.37 -10.96
C ILE A 213 -1.45 -4.00 -12.29
N LEU A 214 -1.02 -2.75 -12.41
CA LEU A 214 -0.20 -2.25 -13.51
C LEU A 214 1.20 -1.93 -12.98
N LEU A 215 2.19 -2.76 -13.28
CA LEU A 215 3.59 -2.45 -13.02
C LEU A 215 4.15 -1.64 -14.19
N VAL A 216 4.66 -0.44 -13.92
CA VAL A 216 5.35 0.41 -14.90
C VAL A 216 6.81 0.59 -14.49
N GLU A 217 7.72 0.02 -15.28
CA GLU A 217 9.15 0.04 -15.01
C GLU A 217 9.84 1.20 -15.73
N ALA A 218 10.42 2.09 -14.93
CA ALA A 218 11.25 3.19 -15.38
C ALA A 218 12.64 2.72 -15.79
N ASN A 219 13.22 3.38 -16.80
CA ASN A 219 14.52 3.06 -17.38
C ASN A 219 15.66 3.18 -16.37
N SER A 220 15.51 4.06 -15.39
CA SER A 220 16.45 4.31 -14.32
C SER A 220 15.72 4.89 -13.10
N ALA A 221 16.45 5.01 -11.99
CA ALA A 221 15.94 5.65 -10.78
C ALA A 221 16.02 7.19 -10.82
N SER A 222 16.26 7.80 -11.98
CA SER A 222 16.16 9.26 -12.11
C SER A 222 14.71 9.71 -12.01
N MET A 223 14.48 10.90 -11.43
CA MET A 223 13.14 11.46 -11.31
C MET A 223 12.49 11.69 -12.68
N ASP A 224 13.28 11.97 -13.72
CA ASP A 224 12.76 12.14 -15.08
C ASP A 224 12.13 10.86 -15.61
N ASP A 225 12.79 9.71 -15.41
CA ASP A 225 12.30 8.40 -15.84
C ASP A 225 11.14 7.91 -14.98
N LEU A 226 11.27 8.01 -13.66
CA LEU A 226 10.22 7.64 -12.70
C LEU A 226 8.96 8.51 -12.89
N GLY A 227 9.11 9.81 -13.05
CA GLY A 227 8.01 10.73 -13.34
C GLY A 227 7.37 10.47 -14.71
N THR A 228 8.16 10.08 -15.71
CA THR A 228 7.63 9.62 -17.01
C THR A 228 6.78 8.36 -16.84
N ALA A 229 7.19 7.43 -15.97
CA ALA A 229 6.42 6.24 -15.64
C ALA A 229 5.11 6.56 -14.88
N VAL A 230 5.11 7.54 -13.97
CA VAL A 230 3.87 8.06 -13.34
C VAL A 230 2.90 8.55 -14.41
N ASN A 231 3.37 9.44 -15.29
CA ASN A 231 2.57 9.97 -16.39
C ASN A 231 2.04 8.86 -17.32
N ARG A 232 2.86 7.82 -17.55
CA ARG A 232 2.47 6.64 -18.34
C ARG A 232 1.31 5.90 -17.68
N ALA A 233 1.41 5.59 -16.39
CA ALA A 233 0.35 4.89 -15.67
C ALA A 233 -0.98 5.64 -15.76
N VAL A 234 -0.97 6.96 -15.53
CA VAL A 234 -2.17 7.80 -15.63
C VAL A 234 -2.73 7.84 -17.04
N ALA A 235 -1.87 7.97 -18.06
CA ALA A 235 -2.29 7.94 -19.47
C ALA A 235 -2.91 6.58 -19.88
N MET A 236 -2.51 5.49 -19.23
CA MET A 236 -3.09 4.16 -19.37
C MET A 236 -4.39 3.96 -18.58
N GLY A 237 -4.82 4.98 -17.83
CA GLY A 237 -6.11 5.02 -17.13
C GLY A 237 -6.04 4.66 -15.65
N ALA A 238 -4.84 4.50 -15.07
CA ALA A 238 -4.71 4.28 -13.63
C ALA A 238 -5.28 5.46 -12.85
N LYS A 239 -6.06 5.15 -11.80
CA LYS A 239 -6.62 6.13 -10.86
C LYS A 239 -5.97 6.08 -9.48
N PHE A 240 -5.10 5.11 -9.28
CA PHE A 240 -4.34 4.87 -8.07
C PHE A 240 -2.90 4.55 -8.50
N VAL A 241 -1.93 5.32 -8.04
CA VAL A 241 -0.52 5.19 -8.44
C VAL A 241 0.35 5.19 -7.19
N SER A 242 1.12 4.12 -6.97
CA SER A 242 2.07 3.98 -5.88
C SER A 242 3.49 4.28 -6.33
N ASN A 243 4.24 4.94 -5.45
CA ASN A 243 5.66 5.24 -5.63
C ASN A 243 6.39 4.93 -4.31
N SER A 244 7.23 3.91 -4.32
CA SER A 244 7.92 3.39 -3.12
C SER A 244 9.39 3.81 -3.07
N TYR A 245 9.66 5.07 -3.42
CA TYR A 245 11.02 5.59 -3.54
C TYR A 245 11.10 7.05 -3.12
N GLY A 246 12.32 7.49 -2.80
CA GLY A 246 12.59 8.89 -2.53
C GLY A 246 14.07 9.26 -2.61
N GLY A 247 14.29 10.57 -2.57
CA GLY A 247 15.60 11.20 -2.62
C GLY A 247 15.56 12.58 -1.97
N PRO A 248 16.72 13.25 -1.87
CA PRO A 248 16.79 14.58 -1.27
C PRO A 248 15.88 15.58 -2.01
N GLU A 249 15.17 16.41 -1.25
CA GLU A 249 14.47 17.58 -1.81
C GLU A 249 15.44 18.56 -2.49
N ASP A 250 15.00 19.21 -3.56
CA ASP A 250 15.74 20.31 -4.18
C ASP A 250 14.84 21.42 -4.77
N SER A 251 15.46 22.52 -5.20
CA SER A 251 14.73 23.71 -5.69
C SER A 251 13.90 23.49 -6.96
N THR A 252 14.06 22.35 -7.63
CA THR A 252 13.31 21.97 -8.83
C THR A 252 12.03 21.20 -8.51
N ASP A 253 11.84 20.76 -7.26
CA ASP A 253 10.67 19.99 -6.80
C ASP A 253 9.34 20.60 -7.27
N PRO A 254 9.07 21.93 -7.14
CA PRO A 254 7.81 22.51 -7.60
C PRO A 254 7.59 22.41 -9.12
N THR A 255 8.65 22.31 -9.91
CA THR A 255 8.54 22.09 -11.36
C THR A 255 8.21 20.63 -11.67
N SER A 256 8.90 19.71 -10.99
CA SER A 256 8.67 18.26 -11.08
C SER A 256 7.26 17.87 -10.61
N ASP A 257 6.75 18.55 -9.58
CA ASP A 257 5.38 18.45 -9.08
C ASP A 257 4.34 18.64 -10.18
N GLU A 258 4.42 19.78 -10.88
CA GLU A 258 3.52 20.12 -11.97
C GLU A 258 3.66 19.18 -13.17
N GLN A 259 4.87 18.68 -13.40
CA GLN A 259 5.17 17.84 -14.56
C GLN A 259 4.75 16.39 -14.38
N TYR A 260 4.82 15.86 -13.16
CA TYR A 260 4.69 14.41 -12.90
C TYR A 260 3.57 14.04 -11.94
N PHE A 261 3.24 14.89 -10.97
CA PHE A 261 2.35 14.53 -9.87
C PHE A 261 1.01 15.27 -9.89
N ASN A 262 0.88 16.39 -10.61
CA ASN A 262 -0.38 17.12 -10.77
C ASN A 262 -1.37 16.39 -11.71
N HIS A 263 -2.02 15.34 -11.20
CA HIS A 263 -3.05 14.57 -11.88
C HIS A 263 -4.39 14.63 -11.14
N PRO A 264 -5.24 15.64 -11.40
CA PRO A 264 -6.57 15.72 -10.80
C PRO A 264 -7.38 14.42 -11.00
N GLY A 265 -8.04 13.98 -9.94
CA GLY A 265 -8.81 12.74 -9.90
C GLY A 265 -7.97 11.46 -9.96
N VAL A 266 -6.69 11.51 -9.62
CA VAL A 266 -5.82 10.35 -9.42
C VAL A 266 -5.26 10.39 -8.00
N ALA A 267 -5.38 9.28 -7.27
CA ALA A 267 -4.75 9.14 -5.97
C ALA A 267 -3.31 8.66 -6.18
N ILE A 268 -2.35 9.52 -5.88
CA ILE A 268 -0.94 9.18 -5.93
C ILE A 268 -0.43 9.04 -4.50
N THR A 269 0.18 7.90 -4.17
CA THR A 269 0.82 7.65 -2.88
C THR A 269 2.33 7.61 -3.05
N VAL A 270 3.04 8.11 -2.05
CA VAL A 270 4.51 8.11 -2.02
C VAL A 270 4.99 7.72 -0.64
N SER A 271 5.97 6.82 -0.54
CA SER A 271 6.60 6.46 0.74
C SER A 271 7.31 7.68 1.34
N SER A 272 7.19 7.90 2.65
CA SER A 272 7.70 9.13 3.27
C SER A 272 9.20 9.09 3.60
N GLY A 273 9.83 7.94 3.45
CA GLY A 273 11.24 7.70 3.75
C GLY A 273 11.48 6.85 4.99
N ASP A 274 12.73 6.44 5.14
CA ASP A 274 13.13 5.41 6.11
C ASP A 274 14.32 5.83 7.00
N SER A 275 14.65 7.13 7.00
CA SER A 275 15.81 7.69 7.72
C SER A 275 15.41 8.57 8.91
N GLY A 276 14.21 8.35 9.44
CA GLY A 276 13.66 9.11 10.56
C GLY A 276 13.35 10.56 10.18
N TYR A 277 13.42 11.48 11.14
CA TYR A 277 13.09 12.88 10.90
C TYR A 277 13.95 13.49 9.77
N GLY A 278 13.26 13.94 8.71
CA GLY A 278 13.80 14.35 7.43
C GLY A 278 12.71 14.24 6.37
N VAL A 279 12.75 15.12 5.38
CA VAL A 279 11.82 15.10 4.24
C VAL A 279 12.56 14.60 3.01
N GLU A 280 11.88 13.78 2.22
CA GLU A 280 12.32 13.37 0.89
C GLU A 280 11.28 13.72 -0.17
N TYR A 281 11.75 13.81 -1.40
CA TYR A 281 10.94 13.99 -2.59
C TYR A 281 10.81 12.63 -3.31
N PRO A 282 9.63 12.25 -3.85
CA PRO A 282 8.45 13.08 -4.10
C PRO A 282 7.41 13.15 -2.97
N ALA A 283 7.68 12.61 -1.78
CA ALA A 283 6.72 12.67 -0.68
C ALA A 283 6.38 14.11 -0.27
N ALA A 284 7.32 15.05 -0.45
CA ALA A 284 7.11 16.48 -0.24
C ALA A 284 6.06 17.12 -1.17
N SER A 285 5.77 16.51 -2.32
CA SER A 285 4.80 17.03 -3.30
C SER A 285 3.44 17.32 -2.67
N GLN A 286 2.84 18.45 -3.02
CA GLN A 286 1.48 18.79 -2.55
C GLN A 286 0.38 18.01 -3.28
N TYR A 287 0.72 17.30 -4.35
CA TYR A 287 -0.24 16.55 -5.18
C TYR A 287 -0.37 15.08 -4.76
N VAL A 288 0.48 14.60 -3.87
CA VAL A 288 0.53 13.20 -3.43
C VAL A 288 0.06 13.04 -1.99
N THR A 289 -0.35 11.83 -1.64
CA THR A 289 -0.47 11.38 -0.25
C THR A 289 0.87 10.81 0.18
N ALA A 290 1.59 11.51 1.06
CA ALA A 290 2.79 10.96 1.67
C ALA A 290 2.41 9.95 2.76
N VAL A 291 3.03 8.77 2.70
CA VAL A 291 2.67 7.64 3.55
C VAL A 291 3.82 7.29 4.49
N GLY A 292 3.61 7.60 5.76
CA GLY A 292 4.50 7.28 6.87
C GLY A 292 4.39 5.83 7.33
N GLY A 293 5.04 5.53 8.46
CA GLY A 293 5.29 4.17 8.90
C GLY A 293 5.06 3.93 10.39
N THR A 294 4.42 2.82 10.71
CA THR A 294 4.16 2.36 12.08
C THR A 294 4.84 1.03 12.38
N SER A 295 5.03 0.76 13.67
CA SER A 295 5.23 -0.58 14.22
C SER A 295 3.88 -1.13 14.65
N LEU A 296 3.38 -2.16 13.97
CA LEU A 296 2.07 -2.77 14.22
C LEU A 296 2.22 -4.02 15.10
N ARG A 297 1.40 -4.16 16.14
CA ARG A 297 1.43 -5.34 17.02
C ARG A 297 0.03 -5.79 17.37
N GLN A 298 -0.18 -7.10 17.41
CA GLN A 298 -1.38 -7.68 18.00
C GLN A 298 -1.43 -7.37 19.51
N ASP A 299 -2.61 -7.05 20.00
CA ASP A 299 -2.85 -6.80 21.41
C ASP A 299 -4.22 -7.35 21.86
N SER A 300 -4.67 -6.95 23.05
CA SER A 300 -5.97 -7.38 23.63
C SER A 300 -7.06 -6.31 23.57
N SER A 301 -6.84 -5.22 22.82
CA SER A 301 -7.84 -4.19 22.60
C SER A 301 -9.02 -4.71 21.78
N ALA A 302 -10.10 -3.93 21.67
CA ALA A 302 -11.24 -4.30 20.83
C ALA A 302 -10.88 -4.38 19.34
N ARG A 303 -9.91 -3.57 18.88
CA ARG A 303 -9.31 -3.67 17.54
C ARG A 303 -8.48 -4.94 17.41
N GLY A 304 -7.85 -5.39 18.50
CA GLY A 304 -6.89 -6.50 18.53
C GLY A 304 -5.50 -6.10 18.05
N TRP A 305 -5.26 -4.81 17.83
CA TRP A 305 -4.04 -4.25 17.30
C TRP A 305 -3.69 -2.92 17.97
N SER A 306 -2.39 -2.69 18.13
CA SER A 306 -1.78 -1.45 18.61
C SER A 306 -0.69 -1.00 17.65
N GLU A 307 -0.44 0.32 17.63
CA GLU A 307 0.56 0.93 16.75
C GLU A 307 1.39 1.97 17.51
N THR A 308 2.65 2.10 17.12
CA THR A 308 3.55 3.19 17.50
C THR A 308 4.29 3.68 16.26
N VAL A 309 4.82 4.91 16.26
CA VAL A 309 5.72 5.40 15.20
C VAL A 309 6.83 4.40 14.90
N TRP A 310 7.08 4.02 13.65
CA TRP A 310 8.32 3.30 13.31
C TRP A 310 9.51 4.29 13.39
N GLY A 311 10.46 4.00 14.28
CA GLY A 311 11.60 4.89 14.57
C GLY A 311 11.85 5.13 16.06
N SER A 312 12.90 5.88 16.39
CA SER A 312 13.21 6.23 17.78
C SER A 312 13.51 7.71 17.96
N SER A 313 13.44 8.20 19.19
CA SER A 313 13.84 9.58 19.52
C SER A 313 15.32 9.87 19.22
N ALA A 314 16.16 8.83 19.08
CA ALA A 314 17.56 8.97 18.69
C ALA A 314 17.73 9.20 17.17
N GLY A 315 16.68 9.07 16.37
CA GLY A 315 16.74 9.08 14.90
C GLY A 315 17.30 7.79 14.33
N GLY A 316 17.75 7.83 13.08
CA GLY A 316 18.28 6.69 12.34
C GLY A 316 17.21 6.02 11.48
N GLU A 317 17.10 4.69 11.52
CA GLU A 317 16.05 3.96 10.80
C GLU A 317 14.66 4.27 11.39
N GLY A 318 13.71 4.64 10.54
CA GLY A 318 12.34 4.98 10.94
C GLY A 318 11.60 5.75 9.86
N ALA A 319 10.28 5.87 10.00
CA ALA A 319 9.43 6.58 9.06
C ALA A 319 9.91 8.03 8.87
N GLY A 320 9.93 8.52 7.63
CA GLY A 320 10.29 9.88 7.29
C GLY A 320 9.18 10.86 7.64
N SER A 321 9.55 12.04 8.14
CA SER A 321 8.62 13.14 8.39
C SER A 321 9.35 14.46 8.57
N GLY A 322 8.66 15.56 8.31
CA GLY A 322 9.22 16.89 8.55
C GLY A 322 8.47 18.00 7.85
N CYS A 323 9.19 19.09 7.61
CA CYS A 323 8.70 20.31 6.97
C CYS A 323 9.51 20.52 5.68
N SER A 324 8.84 20.49 4.53
CA SER A 324 9.47 20.67 3.22
C SER A 324 10.23 22.00 3.13
N GLN A 325 11.34 22.00 2.41
CA GLN A 325 12.09 23.23 2.13
C GLN A 325 11.55 24.01 0.93
N TYR A 326 10.87 23.35 -0.02
CA TYR A 326 10.52 23.93 -1.32
C TYR A 326 9.03 23.94 -1.63
N ASP A 327 8.27 22.95 -1.16
CA ASP A 327 6.85 22.82 -1.48
C ASP A 327 5.96 23.60 -0.53
N ASN A 328 5.04 24.36 -1.12
CA ASN A 328 4.10 25.18 -0.36
C ASN A 328 3.12 24.31 0.42
N LYS A 329 2.72 24.79 1.60
CA LYS A 329 1.65 24.13 2.35
C LYS A 329 0.33 24.18 1.56
N PRO A 330 -0.27 23.04 1.23
CA PRO A 330 -1.56 23.03 0.58
C PRO A 330 -2.66 23.48 1.53
N ALA A 331 -3.70 24.14 1.00
CA ALA A 331 -4.76 24.74 1.81
C ALA A 331 -5.61 23.74 2.63
N TRP A 332 -5.52 22.44 2.36
CA TRP A 332 -6.18 21.40 3.16
C TRP A 332 -5.34 20.95 4.36
N GLN A 333 -4.05 21.24 4.39
CA GLN A 333 -3.15 20.96 5.50
C GLN A 333 -3.13 22.16 6.46
N GLN A 334 -3.45 21.92 7.73
CA GLN A 334 -3.80 22.99 8.70
C GLN A 334 -2.93 23.02 9.96
N ASP A 335 -1.92 22.16 10.06
CA ASP A 335 -0.95 22.22 11.15
C ASP A 335 -0.17 23.56 11.10
N SER A 336 0.17 24.10 12.27
CA SER A 336 0.63 25.50 12.38
C SER A 336 2.15 25.67 12.58
N GLY A 337 2.91 24.59 12.75
CA GLY A 337 4.33 24.66 13.11
C GLY A 337 5.32 24.55 11.95
N CYS A 338 4.82 24.35 10.74
CA CYS A 338 5.57 24.40 9.49
C CYS A 338 4.82 25.31 8.51
N ALA A 339 5.52 26.20 7.81
CA ALA A 339 4.92 27.08 6.82
C ALA A 339 4.74 26.43 5.44
N ASN A 340 5.52 25.37 5.19
CA ASN A 340 5.56 24.59 3.95
C ASN A 340 4.81 23.25 4.13
N ARG A 341 4.84 22.37 3.12
CA ARG A 341 4.23 21.05 3.19
C ARG A 341 4.86 20.21 4.32
N THR A 342 4.05 19.67 5.24
CA THR A 342 4.52 18.71 6.24
C THR A 342 4.31 17.29 5.80
N VAL A 343 5.35 16.46 5.87
CA VAL A 343 5.29 15.00 5.61
C VAL A 343 5.22 14.28 6.96
N ALA A 344 4.43 13.22 7.15
CA ALA A 344 3.54 12.52 6.22
C ALA A 344 2.05 12.96 6.34
N ASP A 345 1.16 12.40 5.51
CA ASP A 345 -0.30 12.66 5.54
C ASP A 345 -1.08 11.57 6.29
N VAL A 346 -0.72 10.31 6.06
CA VAL A 346 -1.25 9.11 6.74
C VAL A 346 -0.10 8.12 6.91
N ALA A 347 -0.33 6.99 7.58
CA ALA A 347 0.65 5.93 7.71
C ALA A 347 0.04 4.53 7.63
N SER A 348 0.90 3.53 7.45
CA SER A 348 0.58 2.13 7.72
C SER A 348 1.82 1.40 8.22
N VAL A 349 1.79 0.07 8.30
CA VAL A 349 2.88 -0.72 8.87
C VAL A 349 4.12 -0.62 7.99
N ALA A 350 5.25 -0.34 8.63
CA ALA A 350 6.54 -0.19 7.97
C ALA A 350 7.69 -0.83 8.76
N ASP A 351 7.58 -1.00 10.07
CA ASP A 351 8.69 -1.52 10.88
C ASP A 351 9.06 -2.98 10.52
N PRO A 352 10.28 -3.27 10.03
CA PRO A 352 10.70 -4.65 9.72
C PRO A 352 10.71 -5.59 10.93
N ALA A 353 10.75 -5.06 12.16
CA ALA A 353 10.59 -5.84 13.38
C ALA A 353 9.17 -6.41 13.56
N THR A 354 8.20 -5.77 12.91
CA THR A 354 6.80 -6.21 12.77
C THR A 354 6.47 -6.33 11.28
N GLY A 355 7.44 -6.82 10.51
CA GLY A 355 7.45 -6.74 9.05
C GLY A 355 6.48 -7.70 8.38
N LEU A 356 6.55 -7.66 7.06
CA LEU A 356 5.57 -8.22 6.14
C LEU A 356 6.15 -9.44 5.45
N ALA A 357 5.31 -10.46 5.28
CA ALA A 357 5.67 -11.58 4.42
C ALA A 357 5.71 -11.12 2.97
N VAL A 358 6.85 -11.31 2.31
CA VAL A 358 7.05 -11.03 0.89
C VAL A 358 7.64 -12.26 0.22
N TYR A 359 7.24 -12.53 -1.01
CA TYR A 359 7.82 -13.60 -1.80
C TYR A 359 8.59 -13.02 -2.99
N ASP A 360 9.89 -13.27 -3.03
CA ASP A 360 10.77 -12.81 -4.12
C ASP A 360 11.80 -13.91 -4.44
N THR A 361 12.01 -14.19 -5.73
CA THR A 361 12.99 -15.17 -6.21
C THR A 361 14.08 -14.58 -7.10
N TYR A 362 14.09 -13.26 -7.29
CA TYR A 362 15.12 -12.57 -8.05
C TYR A 362 16.20 -11.98 -7.13
N GLN A 363 15.79 -11.18 -6.15
CA GLN A 363 16.63 -10.63 -5.07
C GLN A 363 16.93 -11.67 -3.98
N ALA A 364 15.97 -12.54 -3.69
CA ALA A 364 15.92 -13.47 -2.57
C ALA A 364 15.70 -14.91 -3.05
N SER A 365 15.55 -15.83 -2.10
CA SER A 365 15.27 -17.25 -2.34
C SER A 365 13.89 -17.66 -1.81
N GLY A 366 12.85 -16.89 -2.15
CA GLY A 366 11.44 -17.11 -1.81
C GLY A 366 10.96 -16.24 -0.65
N TRP A 367 10.22 -16.84 0.29
CA TRP A 367 9.62 -16.13 1.43
C TRP A 367 10.67 -15.42 2.28
N ASN A 368 10.45 -14.12 2.50
CA ASN A 368 11.29 -13.26 3.30
C ASN A 368 10.45 -12.26 4.11
N VAL A 369 11.10 -11.41 4.94
CA VAL A 369 10.40 -10.38 5.73
C VAL A 369 10.95 -9.01 5.40
N TYR A 370 10.09 -8.15 4.84
CA TYR A 370 10.42 -6.77 4.51
C TYR A 370 9.62 -5.78 5.37
N GLY A 371 10.03 -4.51 5.30
CA GLY A 371 9.35 -3.35 5.85
C GLY A 371 9.83 -2.12 5.07
N GLY A 372 9.89 -0.97 5.73
CA GLY A 372 10.07 0.31 5.08
C GLY A 372 8.73 0.99 4.76
N THR A 373 8.77 2.32 4.59
CA THR A 373 7.60 3.07 4.12
C THR A 373 7.22 2.70 2.69
N SER A 374 8.12 2.04 1.95
CA SER A 374 7.78 1.34 0.70
C SER A 374 6.66 0.34 0.85
N ALA A 375 6.55 -0.36 1.98
CA ALA A 375 5.40 -1.23 2.16
C ALA A 375 4.07 -0.46 2.30
N SER A 376 4.15 0.77 2.83
CA SER A 376 2.98 1.55 3.18
C SER A 376 2.36 2.27 1.98
N ALA A 377 3.16 2.82 1.07
CA ALA A 377 2.66 3.50 -0.13
C ALA A 377 1.73 2.65 -1.03
N PRO A 378 2.09 1.42 -1.45
CA PRO A 378 1.27 0.54 -2.29
C PRO A 378 0.08 -0.01 -1.52
N PHE A 379 0.25 -0.26 -0.22
CA PHE A 379 -0.86 -0.67 0.65
C PHE A 379 -1.94 0.42 0.67
N ILE A 380 -1.56 1.69 0.91
CA ILE A 380 -2.50 2.81 0.91
C ILE A 380 -3.08 3.08 -0.50
N ALA A 381 -2.32 2.89 -1.58
CA ALA A 381 -2.87 2.97 -2.94
C ALA A 381 -4.00 1.93 -3.14
N GLY A 382 -3.79 0.70 -2.64
CA GLY A 382 -4.83 -0.33 -2.59
C GLY A 382 -6.03 0.05 -1.72
N VAL A 383 -5.83 0.74 -0.59
CA VAL A 383 -6.92 1.24 0.27
C VAL A 383 -7.75 2.32 -0.46
N TYR A 384 -7.12 3.26 -1.17
CA TYR A 384 -7.83 4.19 -2.05
C TYR A 384 -8.64 3.44 -3.12
N ALA A 385 -8.05 2.41 -3.74
CA ALA A 385 -8.75 1.62 -4.76
C ALA A 385 -9.96 0.84 -4.21
N LEU A 386 -9.86 0.34 -2.97
CA LEU A 386 -10.99 -0.23 -2.25
C LEU A 386 -12.09 0.80 -1.95
N ALA A 387 -11.70 2.05 -1.64
CA ALA A 387 -12.63 3.14 -1.34
C ALA A 387 -13.43 3.60 -2.57
N GLY A 388 -12.83 3.47 -3.77
CA GLY A 388 -13.45 3.77 -5.05
C GLY A 388 -12.77 4.91 -5.81
N ALA A 389 -12.98 4.95 -7.12
CA ALA A 389 -12.34 5.93 -8.00
C ALA A 389 -12.70 7.38 -7.61
N PRO A 390 -11.70 8.28 -7.45
CA PRO A 390 -11.93 9.71 -7.33
C PRO A 390 -12.71 10.28 -8.53
N ALA A 391 -13.45 11.37 -8.33
CA ALA A 391 -13.98 12.12 -9.45
C ALA A 391 -12.86 12.88 -10.17
N ALA A 392 -13.06 13.19 -11.46
CA ALA A 392 -12.00 13.72 -12.33
C ALA A 392 -11.38 15.06 -11.87
N SER A 393 -12.07 15.85 -11.03
CA SER A 393 -11.60 17.14 -10.52
C SER A 393 -11.16 17.09 -9.05
N ASP A 394 -11.11 15.90 -8.45
CA ASP A 394 -10.76 15.77 -7.05
C ASP A 394 -9.26 15.89 -6.81
N THR A 395 -8.89 16.18 -5.57
CA THR A 395 -7.52 16.15 -5.05
C THR A 395 -7.47 15.07 -3.97
N PRO A 396 -7.23 13.80 -4.31
CA PRO A 396 -7.36 12.69 -3.35
C PRO A 396 -6.47 12.82 -2.12
N ALA A 397 -5.29 13.44 -2.23
CA ALA A 397 -4.42 13.76 -1.10
C ALA A 397 -5.11 14.53 0.04
N SER A 398 -6.18 15.28 -0.27
CA SER A 398 -6.97 16.02 0.73
C SER A 398 -8.02 15.18 1.47
N TYR A 399 -8.37 13.98 0.99
CA TYR A 399 -9.49 13.21 1.54
C TYR A 399 -9.30 12.86 3.03
N PRO A 400 -8.12 12.38 3.47
CA PRO A 400 -7.92 12.02 4.87
C PRO A 400 -8.16 13.19 5.83
N TYR A 401 -7.81 14.41 5.43
CA TYR A 401 -7.96 15.64 6.22
C TYR A 401 -9.41 16.01 6.50
N THR A 402 -10.35 15.55 5.67
CA THR A 402 -11.80 15.74 5.89
C THR A 402 -12.46 14.61 6.68
N HIS A 403 -11.73 13.52 6.93
CA HIS A 403 -12.26 12.26 7.47
C HIS A 403 -11.33 11.65 8.53
N ALA A 404 -10.59 12.47 9.28
CA ALA A 404 -9.63 11.98 10.28
C ALA A 404 -10.24 11.04 11.34
N SER A 405 -11.54 11.15 11.63
CA SER A 405 -12.24 10.21 12.53
C SER A 405 -12.37 8.78 12.00
N ALA A 406 -12.08 8.56 10.72
CA ALA A 406 -12.04 7.24 10.08
C ALA A 406 -10.61 6.67 9.99
N LEU A 407 -9.69 7.22 10.79
CA LEU A 407 -8.33 6.74 10.96
C LEU A 407 -8.10 6.30 12.42
N ASN A 408 -7.14 5.40 12.64
CA ASN A 408 -6.61 5.10 13.95
C ASN A 408 -5.47 6.08 14.24
N ASP A 409 -5.67 6.94 15.22
CA ASP A 409 -4.67 7.89 15.68
C ASP A 409 -3.50 7.18 16.40
N VAL A 410 -2.26 7.45 15.98
CA VAL A 410 -1.05 6.84 16.53
C VAL A 410 -0.37 7.84 17.44
N THR A 411 -0.65 7.78 18.73
CA THR A 411 -0.28 8.84 19.68
C THR A 411 1.04 8.62 20.42
N ASN A 412 1.82 7.60 20.04
CA ASN A 412 3.02 7.20 20.77
C ASN A 412 4.21 6.87 19.85
N GLY A 413 5.39 7.33 20.26
CA GLY A 413 6.67 7.08 19.57
C GLY A 413 7.25 8.34 18.95
N ALA A 414 8.42 8.20 18.36
CA ALA A 414 9.13 9.27 17.68
C ALA A 414 10.04 8.69 16.59
N ASN A 415 10.33 9.47 15.56
CA ASN A 415 11.29 9.11 14.51
C ASN A 415 12.58 9.97 14.55
N GLY A 416 12.75 10.75 15.61
CA GLY A 416 13.91 11.60 15.83
C GLY A 416 13.67 12.60 16.96
N SER A 417 14.46 13.67 16.94
CA SER A 417 14.30 14.83 17.82
C SER A 417 14.31 16.10 16.98
N CYS A 418 13.32 16.98 17.18
CA CYS A 418 13.08 18.13 16.33
C CYS A 418 12.32 19.23 17.09
N SER A 419 12.26 20.42 16.50
CA SER A 419 11.41 21.52 16.96
C SER A 419 10.72 22.17 15.76
N PRO A 420 9.39 22.30 15.74
CA PRO A 420 8.43 21.86 16.77
C PRO A 420 8.31 20.34 16.86
N SER A 421 8.08 19.81 18.07
CA SER A 421 8.20 18.37 18.36
C SER A 421 7.21 17.47 17.63
N TYR A 422 6.01 17.96 17.31
CA TYR A 422 5.01 17.14 16.61
C TYR A 422 5.49 16.67 15.24
N LEU A 423 6.46 17.34 14.62
CA LEU A 423 6.99 16.92 13.33
C LEU A 423 7.82 15.63 13.40
N CYS A 424 8.23 15.18 14.60
CA CYS A 424 9.03 13.96 14.79
C CYS A 424 8.57 13.09 15.96
N THR A 425 7.55 13.52 16.71
CA THR A 425 7.04 12.82 17.89
C THR A 425 5.53 12.74 17.76
N ALA A 426 5.00 11.53 17.92
CA ALA A 426 3.57 11.30 17.85
C ALA A 426 2.81 11.94 19.02
N GLY A 427 1.55 12.28 18.77
CA GLY A 427 0.64 12.88 19.74
C GLY A 427 -0.80 12.81 19.26
N ASP A 428 -1.74 13.37 20.02
CA ASP A 428 -3.15 13.36 19.61
C ASP A 428 -3.36 14.19 18.31
N GLY A 429 -4.03 13.59 17.33
CA GLY A 429 -4.34 14.22 16.04
C GLY A 429 -3.20 14.15 15.03
N TYR A 430 -2.95 15.24 14.31
CA TYR A 430 -1.87 15.26 13.31
C TYR A 430 -0.50 15.30 13.97
N ASP A 431 0.35 14.34 13.63
CA ASP A 431 1.80 14.38 13.86
C ASP A 431 2.57 14.08 12.58
N GLY A 432 3.85 14.46 12.54
CA GLY A 432 4.70 14.24 11.37
C GLY A 432 4.89 12.75 11.04
N PRO A 433 5.35 11.91 11.98
CA PRO A 433 5.73 10.53 11.65
C PRO A 433 4.57 9.66 11.13
N THR A 434 3.33 9.95 11.54
CA THR A 434 2.16 9.16 11.15
C THR A 434 1.03 9.94 10.48
N GLY A 435 1.20 11.24 10.29
CA GLY A 435 0.21 12.11 9.68
C GLY A 435 -1.06 12.15 10.54
N LEU A 436 -2.19 11.86 9.91
CA LEU A 436 -3.49 11.74 10.57
C LEU A 436 -3.76 10.33 11.15
N GLY A 437 -2.79 9.43 11.08
CA GLY A 437 -2.89 8.04 11.55
C GLY A 437 -3.04 7.02 10.43
N THR A 438 -3.55 5.83 10.78
CA THR A 438 -3.65 4.67 9.87
C THR A 438 -5.08 4.31 9.51
N PRO A 439 -5.35 3.57 8.42
CA PRO A 439 -6.72 3.30 7.99
C PRO A 439 -7.57 2.59 9.07
N ASN A 440 -8.81 3.06 9.27
CA ASN A 440 -9.86 2.33 9.97
C ASN A 440 -11.06 2.16 9.02
N GLY A 441 -10.91 1.21 8.11
CA GLY A 441 -11.72 1.10 6.91
C GLY A 441 -11.29 2.09 5.83
N THR A 442 -12.17 2.31 4.85
CA THR A 442 -11.87 3.06 3.62
C THR A 442 -12.43 4.48 3.60
N ALA A 443 -13.19 4.89 4.62
CA ALA A 443 -13.94 6.15 4.61
C ALA A 443 -13.03 7.39 4.55
N ALA A 444 -11.79 7.31 5.05
CA ALA A 444 -10.82 8.40 4.94
C ALA A 444 -10.25 8.59 3.52
N PHE A 445 -10.45 7.62 2.64
CA PHE A 445 -9.82 7.53 1.32
C PHE A 445 -10.81 7.74 0.18
N THR A 446 -11.96 8.36 0.47
CA THR A 446 -12.97 8.76 -0.50
C THR A 446 -13.66 10.05 -0.03
N LYS A 447 -14.50 10.64 -0.88
CA LYS A 447 -15.18 11.91 -0.65
C LYS A 447 -16.65 11.77 -0.28
#